data_AF-W9XXD6-F1
#
_entry.id   AF-W9XXD6-F1
#
_cell.length_a   1.000
_cell.length_b   1.000
_cell.length_c   1.000
_cell.angle_alpha   90.00
_cell.angle_beta   90.00
_cell.angle_gamma   90.00
#
_symmetry.space_group_name_H-M   'P 1'
#
loop_
_entity.id
_entity.type
_entity.pdbx_description
1 polymer ?
#
loop_
_entity_poly.entity_id
_entity_poly.type
_entity_poly.pdbx_seq_one_letter_code
_entity_poly.pdbx_strand_id
1 'polypeptide(L)' 'MVGQIPGLLKLEANAPLASTAHRSQGYNMGLVAVLEKADDVKVYADHPAHLVVQKYREELCTDTLAYDLEYSE' A
#
# COMPACT_ATOMS: atom_id res chain seq x y z
N MET A 1 -9.35 3.51 -6.54
CA MET A 1 -9.31 2.06 -6.23
C MET A 1 -10.31 1.70 -5.14
N VAL A 2 -10.40 2.45 -4.04
CA VAL A 2 -11.50 2.30 -3.07
C VAL A 2 -12.86 2.39 -3.79
N GLY A 3 -13.77 1.47 -3.50
CA GLY A 3 -15.07 1.33 -4.18
C GLY A 3 -15.03 0.64 -5.55
N GLN A 4 -13.84 0.32 -6.08
CA GLN A 4 -13.67 -0.49 -7.31
C GLN A 4 -13.15 -1.89 -7.01
N ILE A 5 -12.21 -2.01 -6.05
CA ILE A 5 -11.64 -3.28 -5.62
C ILE A 5 -12.47 -3.81 -4.44
N PRO A 6 -13.08 -5.01 -4.55
CA PRO A 6 -13.75 -5.65 -3.41
C PRO A 6 -12.81 -5.82 -2.22
N GLY A 7 -13.30 -5.53 -1.01
CA GLY A 7 -12.52 -5.66 0.23
C GLY A 7 -11.56 -4.51 0.52
N LEU A 8 -11.30 -3.57 -0.41
CA LEU A 8 -10.44 -2.40 -0.16
C LEU A 8 -11.22 -1.29 0.55
N LEU A 9 -10.96 -1.12 1.85
CA LEU A 9 -11.62 -0.15 2.72
C LEU A 9 -10.95 1.23 2.64
N LYS A 10 -9.62 1.26 2.57
CA LYS A 10 -8.86 2.51 2.58
C LYS A 10 -7.59 2.39 1.76
N LEU A 11 -7.18 3.48 1.10
CA LEU A 11 -5.90 3.60 0.44
C LEU A 11 -5.36 5.02 0.62
N GLU A 12 -4.22 5.16 1.30
CA GLU A 12 -3.54 6.44 1.50
C GLU A 12 -2.06 6.30 1.19
N ALA A 13 -1.44 7.39 0.74
CA ALA A 13 0.00 7.48 0.55
C ALA A 13 0.50 8.86 0.97
N ASN A 14 1.68 8.91 1.60
CA ASN A 14 2.31 10.17 1.99
C ASN A 14 3.82 9.98 2.25
N ALA A 15 4.55 11.08 2.41
CA ALA A 15 5.92 11.07 2.88
C ALA A 15 6.00 10.82 4.39
N PRO A 16 7.12 10.27 4.91
CA PRO A 16 7.39 10.22 6.33
C PRO A 16 7.31 11.60 6.99
N LEU A 17 6.83 11.64 8.24
CA LEU A 17 6.85 12.87 9.04
C LEU A 17 8.29 13.34 9.26
N ALA A 18 8.54 14.63 9.07
CA ALA A 18 9.89 15.20 9.19
C ALA A 18 10.55 14.90 10.55
N SER A 19 9.78 14.90 11.64
CA SER A 19 10.28 14.64 13.00
C SER A 19 10.73 13.19 13.23
N THR A 20 10.23 12.23 12.45
CA THR A 20 10.54 10.80 12.59
C THR A 20 11.14 10.18 11.33
N ALA A 21 11.47 10.98 10.31
CA ALA A 21 12.04 10.53 9.04
C ALA A 21 13.32 9.68 9.21
N HIS A 22 14.12 9.92 10.25
CA HIS A 22 15.29 9.09 10.56
C HIS A 22 14.96 7.60 10.81
N ARG A 23 13.69 7.27 11.11
CA ARG A 23 13.23 5.89 11.33
C ARG A 23 12.81 5.18 10.04
N SER A 24 12.65 5.91 8.93
CA SER A 24 12.16 5.33 7.67
C SER A 24 13.23 4.55 6.91
N GLN A 25 14.44 4.39 7.44
CA GLN A 25 15.55 3.64 6.82
C GLN A 25 15.84 4.07 5.36
N GLY A 26 15.63 5.35 5.04
CA GLY A 26 15.86 5.90 3.70
C GLY A 26 14.65 5.83 2.77
N TYR A 27 13.59 5.10 3.11
CA TYR A 27 12.33 5.14 2.37
C TYR A 27 11.66 6.51 2.56
N ASN A 28 11.21 7.11 1.46
CA ASN A 28 10.70 8.49 1.44
C ASN A 28 9.20 8.60 1.08
N MET A 29 8.53 7.45 0.90
CA MET A 29 7.10 7.34 0.64
C MET A 29 6.56 6.10 1.37
N GLY A 30 5.39 6.23 1.97
CA GLY A 30 4.62 5.12 2.52
C GLY A 30 3.25 5.04 1.87
N LEU A 31 2.74 3.82 1.71
CA LEU A 31 1.39 3.52 1.26
C LEU A 31 0.73 2.60 2.29
N VAL A 32 -0.51 2.91 2.64
CA VAL A 32 -1.33 2.10 3.55
C VAL A 32 -2.60 1.72 2.81
N ALA A 33 -2.80 0.41 2.63
CA ALA A 33 -4.06 -0.17 2.19
C ALA A 33 -4.69 -0.90 3.37
N VAL A 34 -5.95 -0.57 3.69
CA VAL A 34 -6.73 -1.31 4.70
C VAL A 34 -7.72 -2.17 3.95
N LEU A 35 -7.66 -3.48 4.20
CA LEU A 35 -8.51 -4.49 3.60
C LEU A 35 -9.46 -5.06 4.66
N GLU A 36 -10.60 -5.60 4.24
CA GLU A 36 -11.62 -6.15 5.14
C GLU A 36 -11.14 -7.43 5.84
N LYS A 37 -10.34 -8.27 5.16
CA LYS A 37 -9.77 -9.51 5.69
C LYS A 37 -8.50 -9.89 4.94
N ALA A 38 -7.67 -10.77 5.52
CA ALA A 38 -6.42 -11.21 4.91
C ALA A 38 -6.59 -11.80 3.49
N ASP A 39 -7.67 -12.54 3.23
CA ASP A 39 -7.92 -13.14 1.91
C ASP A 39 -8.07 -12.09 0.79
N ASP A 40 -8.48 -10.87 1.13
CA ASP A 40 -8.68 -9.79 0.15
C ASP A 40 -7.35 -9.21 -0.35
N VAL A 41 -6.21 -9.52 0.29
CA VAL A 41 -4.87 -9.13 -0.19
C VAL A 41 -4.65 -9.65 -1.60
N LYS A 42 -5.02 -10.91 -1.86
CA LYS A 42 -4.87 -11.50 -3.19
C LYS A 42 -5.81 -10.86 -4.21
N VAL A 43 -7.06 -10.60 -3.81
CA VAL A 43 -8.05 -9.92 -4.67
C VAL A 43 -7.54 -8.54 -5.06
N TYR A 44 -6.99 -7.79 -4.10
CA TYR A 44 -6.38 -6.49 -4.34
C TYR A 44 -5.18 -6.57 -5.26
N ALA A 45 -4.24 -7.48 -4.99
CA ALA A 45 -3.00 -7.64 -5.76
C ALA A 45 -3.27 -7.94 -7.24
N ASP A 46 -4.23 -8.83 -7.52
CA ASP A 46 -4.55 -9.31 -8.87
C ASP A 46 -5.52 -8.39 -9.63
N HIS A 47 -6.12 -7.39 -8.96
CA HIS A 47 -7.15 -6.56 -9.57
C HIS A 47 -6.57 -5.67 -10.70
N PRO A 48 -7.21 -5.55 -11.88
CA PRO A 48 -6.69 -4.74 -13.00
C PRO A 48 -6.40 -3.28 -12.63
N ALA A 49 -7.25 -2.67 -11.80
CA ALA A 49 -7.01 -1.31 -11.30
C ALA A 49 -5.73 -1.19 -10.45
N HIS A 50 -5.40 -2.22 -9.66
CA HIS A 50 -4.16 -2.28 -8.90
C HIS A 50 -2.95 -2.51 -9.81
N LEU A 51 -3.05 -3.39 -10.81
CA LEU A 51 -1.96 -3.65 -11.76
C LEU A 51 -1.52 -2.39 -12.53
N VAL A 52 -2.45 -1.49 -12.85
CA VAL A 52 -2.12 -0.18 -13.44
C VAL A 52 -1.28 0.67 -12.47
N VAL A 53 -1.66 0.73 -11.19
CA VAL A 53 -0.93 1.48 -10.17
C VAL A 53 0.44 0.84 -9.87
N GLN A 54 0.49 -0.49 -9.82
CA GLN A 54 1.71 -1.26 -9.62
C GLN A 54 2.75 -0.96 -10.70
N LYS A 55 2.33 -0.83 -11.96
CA LYS A 55 3.22 -0.42 -13.05
C LYS A 55 3.84 0.97 -12.78
N TYR A 56 3.01 1.96 -12.41
CA TYR A 56 3.53 3.29 -12.09
C TYR A 56 4.48 3.28 -10.89
N ARG A 57 4.19 2.46 -9.87
CA ARG A 57 5.07 2.26 -8.72
C ARG A 57 6.43 1.72 -9.16
N GLU A 58 6.47 0.73 -10.04
CA GLU A 58 7.73 0.16 -10.58
C GLU A 58 8.54 1.17 -11.40
N GLU A 59 7.89 2.10 -12.10
CA GLU A 59 8.58 3.15 -12.85
C GLU A 59 9.10 4.29 -11.96
N LEU A 60 8.45 4.57 -10.83
CA LEU A 60 8.76 5.69 -9.94
C LEU A 60 9.66 5.33 -8.76
N CYS A 61 9.58 4.10 -8.25
CA CYS A 61 10.24 3.67 -7.03
C CYS A 61 11.45 2.78 -7.34
N THR A 62 12.60 3.16 -6.81
CA THR A 62 13.85 2.38 -6.97
C THR A 62 13.90 1.14 -6.06
N ASP A 63 13.26 1.21 -4.90
CA ASP A 63 13.21 0.13 -3.91
C ASP A 63 11.80 0.06 -3.29
N THR A 64 11.40 -1.10 -2.78
CA THR A 64 10.08 -1.32 -2.17
C THR A 64 10.15 -2.41 -1.11
N LEU A 65 9.68 -2.07 0.10
CA LEU A 65 9.39 -3.03 1.17
C LEU A 65 7.87 -3.03 1.41
N ALA A 66 7.25 -4.20 1.35
CA ALA A 66 5.83 -4.39 1.64
C ALA A 66 5.65 -5.60 2.57
N TYR A 67 4.72 -5.49 3.50
CA TYR A 67 4.32 -6.55 4.42
C TYR A 67 2.86 -6.37 4.78
N ASP A 68 2.13 -7.48 4.88
CA ASP A 68 0.71 -7.52 5.23
C ASP A 68 0.58 -7.97 6.68
N LEU A 69 -0.26 -7.28 7.45
CA LEU A 69 -0.45 -7.53 8.88
C LEU A 69 -1.93 -7.55 9.23
N GLU A 70 -2.29 -8.45 10.13
CA GLU A 70 -3.58 -8.42 10.82
C GLU A 70 -3.39 -7.77 12.19
N TYR A 71 -4.36 -6.93 12.58
CA TYR A 71 -4.43 -6.32 13.90
C TYR A 71 -5.67 -6.84 14.62
N SER A 72 -5.58 -7.01 15.93
CA SER A 72 -6.79 -7.23 16.75
C SER A 72 -7.57 -5.93 16.83
N GLU A 73 -8.90 -6.03 16.75
CA GLU A 73 -9.82 -4.90 17.03
C GLU A 73 -9.75 -4.44 18.49
#